data_AF-Q9HSZ4-F1
#
_entry.id   AF-Q9HSZ4-F1
#
_cell.length_a   1.000
_cell.length_b   1.000
_cell.length_c   1.000
_cell.angle_alpha   90.00
_cell.angle_beta   90.00
_cell.angle_gamma   90.00
#
_symmetry.space_group_name_H-M   'P 1'
#
loop_
_entity.id
_entity.type
_entity.pdbx_description
1 polymer ?
#
loop_
_entity_poly.entity_id
_entity_poly.type
_entity_poly.pdbx_seq_one_letter_code
_entity_poly.pdbx_strand_id
1 'polypeptide(L)' 'MDGLIEIPEGNWVRGGTPDESRIVPWGVQSIAHEDIDFWQGRLDSALVDEAVAALVEGLH' A
#
# COMPACT_ATOMS: atom_id res chain seq x y z
N MET A 1 -8.33 -6.89 -12.34
CA MET A 1 -7.72 -5.55 -12.41
C MET A 1 -6.24 -5.80 -12.33
N ASP A 2 -5.54 -5.64 -13.44
CA ASP A 2 -4.13 -6.02 -13.54
C ASP A 2 -3.26 -4.97 -12.84
N GLY A 3 -2.14 -5.40 -12.25
CA GLY A 3 -1.19 -4.52 -11.54
C GLY A 3 -1.50 -4.22 -10.07
N LEU A 4 -2.53 -4.83 -9.49
CA LEU A 4 -2.73 -4.79 -8.04
C LEU A 4 -1.68 -5.66 -7.34
N ILE A 5 -1.14 -5.15 -6.23
CA ILE A 5 -0.15 -5.87 -5.43
C ILE A 5 -0.85 -6.40 -4.18
N GLU A 6 -0.85 -7.72 -3.99
CA GLU A 6 -1.42 -8.32 -2.78
C GLU A 6 -0.57 -7.96 -1.56
N ILE A 7 -1.22 -7.81 -0.41
CA ILE A 7 -0.54 -7.63 0.87
C ILE A 7 -0.64 -8.97 1.62
N PRO A 8 0.41 -9.80 1.61
CA PRO A 8 0.42 -11.03 2.40
C PRO A 8 0.26 -10.72 3.89
N GLU A 9 -0.44 -11.58 4.64
CA GLU A 9 -0.66 -11.41 6.09
C GLU A 9 0.65 -11.16 6.85
N GLY A 10 1.73 -11.87 6.48
CA GLY A 10 3.05 -11.75 7.12
C GLY A 10 3.80 -10.45 6.81
N ASN A 11 3.34 -9.65 5.85
CA ASN A 11 3.99 -8.40 5.47
C ASN A 11 3.48 -7.21 6.32
N TRP A 12 2.47 -7.40 7.17
CA TRP A 12 2.15 -6.45 8.22
C TRP A 12 3.08 -6.66 9.41
N VAL A 13 4.04 -5.75 9.60
CA VAL A 13 5.01 -5.80 10.71
C VAL A 13 4.36 -5.38 12.02
N ARG A 14 3.36 -4.48 11.98
CA ARG A 14 2.54 -4.04 13.12
C ARG A 14 1.15 -3.65 12.65
N GLY A 15 0.10 -4.01 13.39
CA GLY A 15 -1.28 -3.74 12.97
C GLY A 15 -1.69 -4.61 11.78
N GLY A 16 -2.77 -4.21 11.10
CA GLY A 16 -3.36 -4.97 9.99
C GLY A 16 -4.90 -4.94 10.05
N THR A 17 -5.52 -4.51 8.96
CA THR A 17 -6.99 -4.53 8.72
C THR A 17 -7.24 -5.42 7.49
N PRO A 18 -8.44 -6.03 7.34
CA PRO A 18 -8.67 -7.48 7.27
C PRO A 18 -8.04 -8.24 6.09
N ASP A 19 -8.09 -9.58 6.23
CA ASP A 19 -7.38 -10.69 5.58
C ASP A 19 -6.94 -10.53 4.11
N GLU A 20 -7.75 -9.92 3.24
CA GLU A 20 -7.40 -9.73 1.82
C GLU A 20 -7.30 -8.24 1.47
N SER A 21 -6.10 -7.71 1.59
CA SER A 21 -5.78 -6.33 1.22
C SER A 21 -4.85 -6.27 0.00
N ARG A 22 -4.98 -5.20 -0.78
CA ARG A 22 -4.16 -4.96 -1.97
C ARG A 22 -3.74 -3.50 -2.04
N ILE A 23 -2.53 -3.24 -2.50
CA ILE A 23 -2.06 -1.92 -2.87
C ILE A 23 -2.50 -1.64 -4.31
N VAL A 24 -3.00 -0.42 -4.54
CA VAL A 24 -3.28 0.14 -5.86
C VAL A 24 -2.19 1.18 -6.15
N PRO A 25 -1.09 0.84 -6.85
CA PRO A 25 0.08 1.72 -6.98
C PRO A 25 -0.24 3.10 -7.57
N TRP A 26 -1.07 3.13 -8.61
CA TRP A 26 -1.51 4.35 -9.30
C TRP A 26 -2.59 5.14 -8.54
N GLY A 27 -3.12 4.60 -7.44
CA GLY A 27 -4.12 5.28 -6.59
C GLY A 27 -3.53 6.34 -5.66
N VAL A 28 -2.30 6.82 -5.94
CA VAL A 28 -1.59 7.81 -5.11
C VAL A 28 -2.25 9.17 -5.20
N GLN A 29 -2.45 9.81 -4.04
CA GLN A 29 -3.05 11.14 -3.92
C GLN A 29 -2.37 11.93 -2.79
N SER A 30 -2.34 13.25 -2.94
CA SER A 30 -1.99 14.16 -1.85
C SER A 30 -3.27 14.46 -1.05
N ILE A 31 -3.28 14.13 0.25
CA ILE A 31 -4.41 14.37 1.16
C ILE A 31 -4.03 15.35 2.27
N ALA A 32 -5.02 15.97 2.93
CA ALA A 32 -4.75 16.83 4.08
C ALA A 32 -4.46 15.97 5.32
N HIS A 33 -3.75 16.55 6.30
CA HIS A 33 -3.46 15.84 7.55
C HIS A 33 -4.73 15.49 8.33
N GLU A 34 -5.74 16.36 8.27
CA GLU A 34 -7.06 16.18 8.91
C GLU A 34 -7.89 15.06 8.29
N ASP A 35 -7.56 14.58 7.08
CA ASP A 35 -8.22 13.44 6.43
C ASP A 35 -7.70 12.08 6.94
N ILE A 36 -6.72 12.05 7.85
CA ILE A 36 -6.14 10.83 8.41
C ILE A 36 -6.78 10.53 9.78
N ASP A 37 -7.74 9.61 9.81
CA ASP A 37 -8.49 9.28 11.03
C ASP A 37 -7.72 8.39 12.03
N PHE A 38 -7.01 7.36 11.54
CA PHE A 38 -6.36 6.36 12.38
C PHE A 38 -5.14 5.70 11.73
N TRP A 39 -4.16 5.36 12.55
CA TRP A 39 -3.00 4.56 12.13
C TRP A 39 -3.36 3.07 12.08
N GLN A 40 -3.22 2.44 10.92
CA GLN A 40 -3.58 1.03 10.72
C GLN A 40 -2.43 0.05 10.92
N GLY A 41 -1.19 0.52 10.89
CA GLY A 41 -0.04 -0.37 10.98
C GLY A 41 1.19 0.04 10.19
N ARG A 42 2.10 -0.91 10.01
CA ARG A 42 3.30 -0.78 9.19
C ARG A 42 3.46 -2.01 8.29
N LEU A 43 3.63 -1.75 7.00
CA LEU A 43 4.00 -2.76 6.00
C LEU A 43 5.50 -3.01 6.01
N ASP A 44 5.87 -4.22 5.58
CA ASP A 44 7.24 -4.58 5.23
C ASP A 44 7.78 -3.64 4.15
N SER A 45 9.03 -3.22 4.29
CA SER A 45 9.63 -2.26 3.37
C SER A 45 9.76 -2.79 1.95
N ALA A 46 10.00 -4.09 1.77
CA ALA A 46 10.13 -4.67 0.43
C ALA A 46 8.81 -4.58 -0.35
N LEU A 47 7.67 -4.71 0.33
CA LEU A 47 6.36 -4.55 -0.28
C LEU A 47 6.09 -3.08 -0.67
N VAL A 48 6.57 -2.13 0.13
CA VAL A 48 6.49 -0.70 -0.21
C VAL A 48 7.38 -0.40 -1.42
N ASP A 49 8.58 -0.95 -1.48
CA ASP A 49 9.50 -0.78 -2.62
C ASP A 49 8.91 -1.32 -3.92
N GLU A 50 8.24 -2.48 -3.87
CA GLU A 50 7.50 -3.05 -5.01
C GLU A 50 6.39 -2.11 -5.50
N ALA A 51 5.60 -1.56 -4.57
CA ALA A 51 4.54 -0.63 -4.91
C ALA A 51 5.06 0.67 -5.55
N VAL A 52 6.19 1.19 -5.06
CA VAL A 52 6.83 2.37 -5.66
C VAL A 52 7.34 2.06 -7.06
N ALA A 53 7.99 0.90 -7.27
CA ALA A 53 8.48 0.49 -8.58
C ALA A 53 7.33 0.36 -9.59
N ALA A 54 6.21 -0.27 -9.21
CA ALA A 54 5.03 -0.41 -10.05
C ALA A 54 4.37 0.93 -10.39
N LEU A 55 4.31 1.87 -9.44
CA LEU A 55 3.84 3.23 -9.70
C LEU A 55 4.74 3.94 -10.72
N VAL A 56 6.06 3.88 -10.54
CA VAL A 56 7.01 4.53 -11.46
C VAL A 56 6.90 3.94 -12.86
N GLU A 57 6.84 2.62 -13.00
CA GLU A 57 6.68 1.96 -14.31
C GLU A 57 5.39 2.39 -15.01
N GLY A 58 4.28 2.52 -14.27
CA GLY A 58 2.98 2.93 -14.83
C GLY A 58 2.87 4.41 -15.22
N LEU A 59 3.88 5.24 -14.91
CA LEU A 59 3.93 6.66 -15.27
C LEU A 59 4.69 6.93 -16.59
N HIS A 60 5.20 5.89 -17.24
CA HIS A 60 5.97 5.97 -18.49
C HIS A 60 5.10 5.89 -19.75
#